data_AF-A0A195ETY2-F1
#
_entry.id   AF-A0A195ETY2-F1
#
_cell.length_a   1.000
_cell.length_b   1.000
_cell.length_c   1.000
_cell.angle_alpha   90.00
_cell.angle_beta   90.00
_cell.angle_gamma   90.00
#
_symmetry.space_group_name_H-M   'P 1'
#
loop_
_entity.id
_entity.type
_entity.pdbx_description
1 polymer ?
#
loop_
_entity_poly.entity_id
_entity_poly.type
_entity_poly.pdbx_seq_one_letter_code
_entity_poly.pdbx_strand_id
1 'polypeptide(L)'
;MVIWLNKGLKLQYFMRPRRLVDLLSLPYPNEEAARAAGNFGAYPPDLTIYIIFARKNDRNYLFFLLTDWTEPPAGISLSNQQYFNIYFPGNVMKSCMFIKGMRITILSLILLASIIHYVRFIWSYLRSRQIAYVPKEKY
;
A
#
# COMPACT_ATOMS: atom_id res chain seq x y z
N MET A 1 -11.55 -18.70 -10.47
CA MET A 1 -11.12 -19.28 -11.77
C MET A 1 -12.10 -20.39 -12.06
N VAL A 2 -12.90 -20.31 -13.13
CA VAL A 2 -13.95 -21.31 -13.39
C VAL A 2 -13.59 -22.08 -14.63
N ILE A 3 -13.25 -23.36 -14.44
CA ILE A 3 -12.81 -24.26 -15.50
C ILE A 3 -14.01 -25.12 -15.89
N TRP A 4 -14.37 -25.14 -17.17
CA TRP A 4 -15.50 -25.93 -17.70
C TRP A 4 -15.01 -27.02 -18.66
N LEU A 5 -15.77 -28.11 -18.76
CA LEU A 5 -15.58 -29.17 -19.74
C LEU A 5 -16.33 -28.82 -21.04
N ASN A 6 -15.62 -28.90 -22.17
CA ASN A 6 -16.18 -28.58 -23.48
C ASN A 6 -17.21 -29.65 -23.92
N LYS A 7 -18.40 -29.22 -24.35
CA LYS A 7 -19.41 -30.11 -24.94
C LYS A 7 -18.99 -30.42 -26.38
N GLY A 8 -18.20 -31.47 -26.55
CA GLY A 8 -17.78 -31.98 -27.86
C GLY A 8 -16.34 -32.49 -27.86
N LEU A 9 -16.17 -33.77 -27.51
CA LEU A 9 -15.07 -34.65 -27.94
C LEU A 9 -13.63 -34.48 -27.39
N LYS A 10 -13.30 -33.60 -26.44
CA LYS A 10 -12.03 -33.72 -25.66
C LYS A 10 -12.15 -33.05 -24.29
N LEU A 11 -11.78 -33.77 -23.21
CA LEU A 11 -11.70 -33.21 -21.85
C LEU A 11 -10.48 -32.26 -21.79
N GLN A 12 -10.70 -30.98 -22.04
CA GLN A 12 -9.68 -29.94 -21.91
C GLN A 12 -10.22 -28.77 -21.11
N TYR A 13 -9.39 -28.29 -20.18
CA TYR A 13 -9.64 -27.13 -19.37
C TYR A 13 -9.35 -25.84 -20.17
N PHE A 14 -10.27 -24.89 -20.17
CA PHE A 14 -10.07 -23.58 -20.81
C PHE A 14 -10.48 -22.43 -19.89
N MET A 15 -9.83 -21.27 -20.07
CA MET A 15 -10.17 -20.03 -19.37
C MET A 15 -11.33 -19.35 -20.07
N ARG A 16 -12.35 -18.95 -19.31
CA ARG A 16 -13.48 -18.15 -19.81
C ARG A 16 -13.57 -16.80 -19.10
N PRO A 17 -14.14 -15.76 -19.74
CA PRO A 17 -14.45 -14.51 -19.06
C PRO A 17 -15.39 -14.75 -17.87
N ARG A 18 -15.22 -13.93 -16.81
CA ARG A 18 -16.08 -14.02 -15.62
C ARG A 18 -17.49 -13.55 -15.91
N ARG A 19 -18.43 -14.17 -15.22
CA ARG A 19 -19.84 -13.76 -15.12
C ARG A 19 -20.13 -13.34 -13.69
N LEU A 20 -21.21 -12.61 -13.47
CA LEU A 20 -21.61 -12.11 -12.15
C LEU A 20 -21.85 -13.23 -11.11
N VAL A 21 -22.15 -14.44 -11.57
CA VAL A 21 -22.34 -15.63 -10.73
C VAL A 21 -21.02 -16.28 -10.29
N ASP A 22 -19.88 -15.86 -10.84
CA ASP A 22 -18.59 -16.46 -10.51
C ASP A 22 -18.06 -15.90 -9.19
N LEU A 23 -17.55 -16.80 -8.34
CA LEU A 23 -16.86 -16.41 -7.12
C LEU A 23 -15.62 -15.56 -7.40
N LEU A 24 -15.23 -14.74 -6.42
CA LEU A 24 -13.95 -14.05 -6.43
C LEU A 24 -12.82 -15.07 -6.59
N SER A 25 -11.86 -14.76 -7.46
CA SER A 25 -10.66 -15.57 -7.59
C SER A 25 -9.81 -15.44 -6.33
N LEU A 26 -9.33 -16.58 -5.84
CA LEU A 26 -8.24 -16.59 -4.88
C LEU A 26 -6.99 -15.94 -5.50
N PRO A 27 -6.23 -15.15 -4.74
CA PRO A 27 -4.99 -14.52 -5.21
C PRO A 27 -3.89 -15.55 -5.46
N TYR A 28 -3.92 -16.67 -4.74
CA TYR A 28 -2.92 -17.74 -4.82
C TYR A 28 -3.60 -19.08 -5.08
N PRO A 29 -2.95 -20.00 -5.82
CA PRO A 29 -3.51 -21.31 -6.13
C PRO A 29 -3.53 -22.26 -4.92
N ASN A 30 -2.58 -22.11 -4.00
CA ASN A 30 -2.43 -22.94 -2.80
C ASN A 30 -1.79 -22.16 -1.64
N GLU A 31 -1.77 -22.77 -0.45
CA GLU A 31 -1.19 -22.15 0.75
C GLU A 31 0.32 -21.93 0.66
N GLU A 32 1.04 -22.85 0.03
CA GLU A 32 2.49 -22.74 -0.13
C GLU A 32 2.88 -21.55 -1.01
N ALA A 33 2.18 -21.35 -2.13
CA ALA A 33 2.35 -20.16 -2.96
C ALA A 33 2.00 -18.89 -2.19
N ALA A 34 0.95 -18.92 -1.35
CA ALA A 34 0.58 -17.76 -0.53
C ALA A 34 1.66 -17.41 0.52
N ARG A 35 2.31 -18.40 1.14
CA ARG A 35 3.43 -18.16 2.07
C ARG A 35 4.69 -17.66 1.37
N ALA A 36 4.93 -18.13 0.14
CA ALA A 36 6.09 -17.74 -0.67
C ALA A 36 5.94 -16.35 -1.33
N ALA A 37 4.72 -15.93 -1.67
CA ALA A 37 4.44 -14.75 -2.49
C ALA A 37 4.48 -13.41 -1.72
N GLY A 38 5.53 -13.19 -0.92
CA GLY A 38 5.80 -11.89 -0.28
C GLY A 38 5.19 -11.68 1.10
N ASN A 39 4.64 -12.74 1.72
CA ASN A 39 4.10 -12.68 3.09
C ASN A 39 5.10 -13.14 4.16
N PHE A 40 6.40 -13.21 3.83
CA PHE A 40 7.49 -13.61 4.75
C PHE A 40 7.20 -14.92 5.51
N GLY A 41 6.63 -15.90 4.80
CA GLY A 41 6.24 -17.20 5.33
C GLY A 41 4.91 -17.23 6.09
N ALA A 42 4.21 -16.10 6.22
CA ALA A 42 2.88 -16.04 6.81
C ALA A 42 1.80 -16.39 5.77
N TYR A 43 0.74 -17.06 6.23
CA TYR A 43 -0.44 -17.33 5.41
C TYR A 43 -1.52 -16.30 5.73
N PRO A 44 -1.92 -15.44 4.77
CA PRO A 44 -2.98 -14.47 5.01
C PRO A 44 -4.33 -15.18 5.21
N PRO A 45 -5.11 -14.81 6.23
CA PRO A 45 -6.44 -15.38 6.44
C PRO A 45 -7.43 -14.92 5.36
N ASP A 46 -8.45 -15.73 5.08
CA ASP A 46 -9.56 -15.34 4.21
C ASP A 46 -10.37 -14.17 4.83
N LEU A 47 -10.69 -13.17 4.01
CA LEU A 47 -11.35 -11.92 4.40
C LEU A 47 -12.86 -11.88 4.11
N THR A 48 -13.43 -12.93 3.50
CA THR A 48 -14.79 -12.89 2.93
C THR A 48 -15.90 -12.54 3.95
N ILE A 49 -15.79 -12.99 5.20
CA ILE A 49 -16.74 -12.67 6.29
C ILE A 49 -16.12 -13.02 7.66
N TYR A 50 -15.29 -14.06 7.68
CA TYR A 50 -14.72 -14.62 8.90
C TYR A 50 -13.81 -13.66 9.66
N ILE A 51 -13.13 -12.72 9.02
CA ILE A 51 -12.23 -11.81 9.74
C ILE A 51 -12.99 -10.89 10.72
N ILE A 52 -14.23 -10.51 10.39
CA ILE A 52 -15.07 -9.63 11.21
C ILE A 52 -15.68 -10.40 12.37
N PHE A 53 -16.07 -11.67 12.21
CA PHE A 53 -16.73 -12.42 13.29
C PHE A 53 -15.79 -13.37 14.06
N ALA A 54 -14.62 -13.72 13.52
CA ALA A 54 -13.68 -14.63 14.15
C ALA A 54 -12.73 -13.94 15.16
N ARG A 55 -12.90 -12.65 15.40
CA ARG A 55 -12.08 -11.85 16.30
C ARG A 55 -12.97 -11.06 17.25
N LYS A 56 -12.53 -10.95 18.50
CA LYS A 56 -13.25 -10.19 19.53
C LYS A 56 -13.35 -8.72 19.11
N ASN A 57 -14.47 -8.07 19.40
CA ASN A 57 -14.73 -6.66 19.05
C ASN A 57 -14.95 -6.42 17.54
N ASP A 58 -15.27 -7.48 16.81
CA ASP A 58 -15.72 -7.51 15.42
C ASP A 58 -15.06 -6.51 14.47
N ARG A 59 -15.85 -5.57 13.92
CA ARG A 59 -15.38 -4.53 13.00
C ARG A 59 -14.45 -3.53 13.66
N ASN A 60 -14.60 -3.28 14.96
CA ASN A 60 -13.76 -2.32 15.66
C ASN A 60 -12.32 -2.85 15.76
N TYR A 61 -12.15 -4.16 15.97
CA TYR A 61 -10.84 -4.79 15.92
C TYR A 61 -10.16 -4.55 14.57
N LEU A 62 -10.87 -4.80 13.46
CA LEU A 62 -10.32 -4.59 12.13
C LEU A 62 -9.98 -3.11 11.85
N PHE A 63 -10.83 -2.19 12.30
CA PHE A 63 -10.57 -0.75 12.13
C PHE A 63 -9.28 -0.33 12.82
N PHE A 64 -9.15 -0.62 14.12
CA PHE A 64 -7.94 -0.27 14.89
C PHE A 64 -6.70 -1.00 14.38
N LEU A 65 -6.83 -2.27 13.97
CA LEU A 65 -5.73 -3.03 13.37
C LEU A 65 -5.20 -2.36 12.09
N LEU A 66 -6.05 -1.72 11.29
CA LEU A 66 -5.65 -1.07 10.05
C LEU A 66 -5.16 0.37 10.25
N THR A 67 -5.74 1.10 11.21
CA THR A 67 -5.45 2.53 11.39
C THR A 67 -4.32 2.79 12.38
N ASP A 68 -4.26 2.04 13.47
CA ASP A 68 -3.49 2.40 14.66
C ASP A 68 -2.24 1.52 14.81
N TRP A 69 -1.30 1.76 13.91
CA TRP A 69 0.04 1.20 14.02
C TRP A 69 0.92 2.19 14.76
N THR A 70 1.81 1.71 15.62
CA THR A 70 2.74 2.55 16.38
C THR A 70 4.15 1.99 16.28
N GLU A 71 5.14 2.80 16.62
CA GLU A 71 6.48 2.27 16.84
C GLU A 71 6.47 1.37 18.09
N PRO A 72 7.33 0.34 18.14
CA PRO A 72 7.44 -0.50 19.32
C PRO A 72 7.92 0.33 20.51
N PRO A 73 7.35 0.15 21.72
CA PRO A 73 7.87 0.77 22.93
C PRO A 73 9.28 0.26 23.25
N ALA A 74 10.01 1.02 24.07
CA ALA A 74 11.36 0.66 24.48
C ALA A 74 11.41 -0.76 25.08
N GLY A 75 12.33 -1.59 24.59
CA GLY A 75 12.53 -2.97 25.04
C GLY A 75 11.96 -4.06 24.13
N ILE A 76 11.17 -3.70 23.10
CA ILE A 76 10.67 -4.67 22.10
C ILE A 76 11.54 -4.59 20.85
N SER A 77 12.33 -5.63 20.59
CA SER A 77 13.08 -5.77 19.34
C SER A 77 12.24 -6.46 18.28
N LEU A 78 12.11 -5.82 17.11
CA LEU A 78 11.45 -6.38 15.93
C LEU A 78 12.48 -6.85 14.91
N SER A 79 12.18 -7.94 14.22
CA SER A 79 12.92 -8.32 13.01
C SER A 79 12.57 -7.39 11.84
N ASN A 80 13.43 -7.31 10.81
CA ASN A 80 13.29 -6.44 9.63
C ASN A 80 11.97 -6.62 8.84
N GLN A 81 11.22 -7.67 9.11
CA GLN A 81 9.97 -8.02 8.42
C GLN A 81 8.80 -8.18 9.41
N GLN A 82 8.93 -7.59 10.59
CA GLN A 82 7.94 -7.56 11.63
C GLN A 82 7.54 -6.12 11.95
N TYR A 83 6.26 -5.93 12.21
CA TYR A 83 5.65 -4.64 12.46
C TYR A 83 4.88 -4.71 13.77
N PHE A 84 4.89 -3.59 14.50
CA PHE A 84 4.25 -3.51 15.80
C PHE A 84 2.83 -2.95 15.70
N ASN A 85 1.88 -3.64 16.33
CA ASN A 85 0.51 -3.19 16.45
C ASN A 85 -0.06 -3.62 17.81
N ILE A 86 -0.54 -2.67 18.61
CA ILE A 86 -1.01 -2.89 19.99
C ILE A 86 -2.24 -3.80 20.05
N TYR A 87 -3.08 -3.80 19.01
CA TYR A 87 -4.32 -4.57 18.98
C TYR A 87 -4.11 -6.01 18.54
N PHE A 88 -2.98 -6.32 17.91
CA PHE A 88 -2.70 -7.67 17.46
C PHE A 88 -2.25 -8.55 18.64
N PRO A 89 -2.74 -9.79 18.77
CA PRO A 89 -2.27 -10.70 19.81
C PRO A 89 -0.76 -10.94 19.70
N GLY A 90 -0.02 -10.63 20.77
CA GLY A 90 1.44 -10.69 20.78
C GLY A 90 2.14 -9.47 20.16
N ASN A 91 1.38 -8.45 19.78
CA ASN A 91 1.79 -7.14 19.30
C ASN A 91 2.70 -7.10 18.06
N VAL A 92 3.02 -8.25 17.46
CA VAL A 92 3.97 -8.39 16.37
C VAL A 92 3.31 -9.07 15.18
N MET A 93 3.32 -8.39 14.03
CA MET A 93 2.71 -8.85 12.78
C MET A 93 3.76 -8.92 11.66
N LYS A 94 3.61 -9.87 10.74
CA LYS A 94 4.42 -9.97 9.52
C LYS A 94 3.82 -9.23 8.31
N SER A 95 2.73 -8.50 8.52
CA SER A 95 2.04 -7.74 7.48
C SER A 95 2.55 -6.30 7.50
N CYS A 96 2.94 -5.77 6.34
CA CYS A 96 3.38 -4.40 6.21
C CYS A 96 2.19 -3.43 6.19
N MET A 97 2.41 -2.25 6.77
CA MET A 97 1.38 -1.23 6.82
C MET A 97 1.29 -0.44 5.51
N PHE A 98 0.28 -0.75 4.68
CA PHE A 98 0.01 0.00 3.44
C PHE A 98 -0.44 1.45 3.71
N ILE A 99 -1.21 1.70 4.78
CA ILE A 99 -1.88 3.00 4.99
C ILE A 99 -0.93 4.11 5.48
N LYS A 100 0.05 3.82 6.35
CA LYS A 100 1.06 4.83 6.75
C LYS A 100 1.93 5.24 5.57
N GLY A 101 2.37 4.26 4.78
CA GLY A 101 3.20 4.51 3.60
C GLY A 101 2.52 5.49 2.65
N MET A 102 1.25 5.25 2.32
CA MET A 102 0.47 6.15 1.45
C MET A 102 0.29 7.56 2.04
N ARG A 103 0.03 7.69 3.35
CA ARG A 103 -0.11 9.02 3.97
C ARG A 103 1.18 9.84 3.90
N ILE A 104 2.31 9.20 4.21
CA ILE A 104 3.62 9.87 4.21
C ILE A 104 4.01 10.28 2.78
N THR A 105 3.77 9.42 1.78
CA THR A 105 4.07 9.76 0.38
C THR A 105 3.17 10.86 -0.15
N ILE A 106 1.89 10.88 0.20
CA ILE A 106 0.98 11.97 -0.20
C ILE A 106 1.42 13.31 0.42
N LEU A 107 1.74 13.32 1.72
CA LEU A 107 2.19 14.53 2.40
C LEU A 107 3.53 15.03 1.84
N SER A 108 4.47 14.13 1.54
CA SER A 108 5.76 14.51 0.97
C SER A 108 5.63 15.07 -0.45
N LEU A 109 4.71 14.52 -1.28
CA LEU A 109 4.44 15.05 -2.61
C LEU A 109 3.79 16.44 -2.57
N ILE A 110 2.84 16.66 -1.65
CA ILE A 110 2.21 17.99 -1.45
C ILE A 110 3.26 19.01 -1.01
N LEU A 111 4.11 18.63 -0.04
CA LEU A 111 5.18 19.49 0.45
C LEU A 111 6.17 19.83 -0.67
N LEU A 112 6.59 18.83 -1.45
CA LEU A 112 7.50 19.03 -2.58
C LEU A 112 6.92 19.98 -3.63
N ALA A 113 5.64 19.79 -4.00
CA ALA A 113 4.96 20.67 -4.94
C ALA A 113 4.89 22.12 -4.44
N SER A 114 4.60 22.32 -3.15
CA SER A 114 4.60 23.64 -2.52
C SER A 114 5.99 24.30 -2.54
N ILE A 115 7.04 23.54 -2.22
CA ILE A 115 8.43 24.03 -2.26
C ILE A 115 8.81 24.44 -3.68
N ILE A 116 8.50 23.59 -4.67
CA ILE A 116 8.78 23.90 -6.08
C ILE A 116 8.05 25.17 -6.50
N HIS A 117 6.78 25.33 -6.14
CA HIS A 117 6.02 26.53 -6.43
C HIS A 117 6.67 27.78 -5.82
N TYR A 118 7.06 27.70 -4.54
CA TYR A 118 7.72 28.78 -3.82
C TYR A 118 9.07 29.18 -4.44
N VAL A 119 9.92 28.19 -4.77
CA VAL A 119 11.22 28.45 -5.41
C VAL A 119 11.03 29.08 -6.79
N ARG A 120 10.06 28.59 -7.58
CA ARG A 120 9.74 29.19 -8.89
C ARG A 120 9.21 30.61 -8.78
N PHE A 121 8.44 30.92 -7.73
CA PHE A 121 7.96 32.27 -7.44
C PHE A 121 9.13 33.22 -7.17
N ILE A 122 10.07 32.86 -6.29
CA ILE A 122 11.27 33.68 -6.02
C ILE A 122 12.13 33.85 -7.28
N TRP A 123 12.38 32.77 -8.00
CA TRP A 123 13.19 32.80 -9.22
C TRP A 123 12.53 33.55 -10.38
N SER A 124 11.20 33.73 -10.36
CA SER A 124 10.49 34.53 -11.36
C SER A 124 11.01 35.97 -11.39
N TYR A 125 11.31 36.55 -10.23
CA TYR A 125 11.87 37.90 -10.14
C TYR A 125 13.25 37.99 -10.82
N LEU A 126 14.16 37.06 -10.53
CA LEU A 126 15.48 37.05 -11.18
C LEU A 126 15.40 36.73 -12.68
N ARG A 127 14.49 35.83 -13.08
CA ARG A 127 14.33 35.40 -14.47
C ARG A 127 13.71 36.46 -15.38
N SER A 128 12.86 37.32 -14.83
CA SER A 128 12.18 38.39 -15.59
C SER A 128 12.96 39.69 -15.67
N ARG A 129 14.08 39.81 -14.94
CA ARG A 129 14.90 41.02 -14.92
C ARG A 129 15.59 41.25 -16.27
N GLN A 130 15.33 42.40 -16.85
CA GLN A 130 16.09 42.94 -17.97
C GLN A 130 17.19 43.84 -17.40
N ILE A 131 18.42 43.63 -17.86
CA ILE A 131 19.59 44.42 -17.45
C ILE A 131 20.03 45.23 -18.65
N ALA A 132 20.08 46.56 -18.50
CA ALA A 132 20.65 47.46 -19.49
C ALA A 132 21.95 48.05 -18.94
N TYR A 133 23.01 48.02 -19.75
CA TYR A 133 24.27 48.66 -19.42
C TYR A 133 24.31 50.06 -20.04
N VAL A 134 24.52 51.08 -19.21
CA VAL A 134 24.70 52.46 -19.65
C VAL A 134 26.18 52.81 -19.50
N PRO A 135 26.94 53.00 -20.59
CA PRO A 135 28.35 53.35 -20.52
C PRO A 135 28.51 54.78 -19.97
N LYS A 136 29.56 55.02 -19.18
CA LYS A 136 29.94 56.37 -18.76
C LYS A 136 30.63 57.10 -19.91
N GLU A 137 30.23 58.34 -20.18
CA GLU A 137 30.92 59.22 -21.12
C GLU A 137 32.36 59.46 -20.64
N LYS A 138 33.31 59.36 -21.57
CA LYS A 138 34.69 59.79 -21.32
C LYS A 138 34.74 61.30 -21.57
N TYR A 139 35.14 62.03 -20.53
CA TYR A 139 35.52 63.44 -20.63
C TYR A 139 36.59 63.64 -21.70
#